data_AF-A0A9W6U1I8-F1
#
_entry.id   AF-A0A9W6U1I8-F1
#
_cell.length_a   1.000
_cell.length_b   1.000
_cell.length_c   1.000
_cell.angle_alpha   90.00
_cell.angle_beta   90.00
_cell.angle_gamma   90.00
#
_symmetry.space_group_name_H-M   'P 1'
#
loop_
_entity.id
_entity.type
_entity.pdbx_description
1 polymer ?
#
loop_
_entity_poly.entity_id
_entity_poly.type
_entity_poly.pdbx_seq_one_letter_code
_entity_poly.pdbx_strand_id
1 'polypeptide(L)'
;MAFPARVMMFNASLLLLLLLSVVAAAARGSPVRALDGFGRPVAWWAVLKLPSHVQSRDGPGTPVVPTPCDCPPPDCSNVPTAGAPALAARATGLCYLYADSRDPQLRHFRDAGFDCLGQGGDDPLSRTLQQKEAGAPYWALFNDQLNGIAAAYHPNETVELEGPQRVCGGGDQFSAHAKGAVAFQADGSGGFFLQTSTPNFPDPTRNDSFVRLGCQADNNVQFAQHMLAMSAGDSELKELGEKLQLARLCSGNFFRDEALRDLLGSPDLFIDGPKLENSTASAFYHALLDPDLPEQQPSEPMKAEFRLKLLGASADTTPAKKAHVFQPIAENQQLQDFANDGASSDEQDVLVLVKSPRAAVPPWSLVAEMLDSDVSVASWWDGSYGIPTICAGDVFTNSPHEFCLNDPRTGVELNADGSAPYNVENLLQATYVLHKSTCLCFLSKLKLSCGFCRWSMGDGSANLTWQLVGGRVPDGNHGKRG
;
A
#
# COMPACT_ATOMS: atom_id res chain seq x y z
N MET A 1 40.68 -63.98 -9.26
CA MET A 1 40.26 -62.83 -8.43
C MET A 1 39.45 -61.91 -9.33
N ALA A 2 38.13 -61.90 -9.18
CA ALA A 2 37.24 -61.01 -9.94
C ALA A 2 36.40 -60.21 -8.94
N PHE A 3 36.72 -58.91 -8.81
CA PHE A 3 35.92 -57.97 -8.03
C PHE A 3 34.73 -57.47 -8.86
N PRO A 4 33.54 -57.26 -8.27
CA PRO A 4 32.33 -57.00 -9.05
C PRO A 4 32.21 -55.52 -9.43
N ALA A 5 32.24 -55.24 -10.74
CA ALA A 5 32.04 -53.91 -11.34
C ALA A 5 30.62 -53.32 -11.17
N ARG A 6 29.71 -53.99 -10.44
CA ARG A 6 28.30 -53.59 -10.32
C ARG A 6 28.03 -52.50 -9.27
N VAL A 7 28.93 -52.31 -8.29
CA VAL A 7 28.71 -51.31 -7.22
C VAL A 7 29.09 -49.89 -7.67
N MET A 8 29.98 -49.75 -8.65
CA MET A 8 30.45 -48.43 -9.12
C MET A 8 29.47 -47.70 -10.04
N MET A 9 28.64 -48.40 -10.82
CA MET A 9 27.69 -47.75 -11.74
C MET A 9 26.49 -47.12 -11.00
N PHE A 10 26.03 -47.71 -9.89
CA PHE A 10 24.88 -47.18 -9.14
C PHE A 10 25.17 -45.82 -8.49
N ASN A 11 26.40 -45.62 -7.99
CA ASN A 11 26.81 -44.35 -7.38
C ASN A 11 26.99 -43.22 -8.42
N ALA A 12 27.47 -43.53 -9.63
CA ALA A 12 27.64 -42.54 -10.68
C ALA A 12 26.30 -42.04 -11.24
N SER A 13 25.32 -42.93 -11.42
CA SER A 13 23.97 -42.56 -11.87
C SER A 13 23.20 -41.73 -10.83
N LEU A 14 23.34 -42.06 -9.54
CA LEU A 14 22.71 -41.30 -8.46
C LEU A 14 23.33 -39.89 -8.32
N LEU A 15 24.65 -39.78 -8.45
CA LEU A 15 25.35 -38.49 -8.41
C LEU A 15 24.96 -37.60 -9.61
N LEU A 16 24.82 -38.19 -10.80
CA LEU A 16 24.39 -37.49 -12.00
C LEU A 16 22.93 -37.01 -11.90
N LEU A 17 22.03 -37.82 -11.33
CA LEU A 17 20.64 -37.45 -11.04
C LEU A 17 20.55 -36.32 -10.01
N LEU A 18 21.37 -36.37 -8.94
CA LEU A 18 21.48 -35.30 -7.95
C LEU A 18 22.01 -34.00 -8.59
N LEU A 19 23.06 -34.08 -9.40
CA LEU A 19 23.59 -32.93 -10.14
C LEU A 19 22.57 -32.34 -11.12
N LEU A 20 21.85 -33.18 -11.87
CA LEU A 20 20.78 -32.73 -12.77
C LEU A 20 19.62 -32.09 -12.00
N SER A 21 19.27 -32.60 -10.81
CA SER A 21 18.22 -32.01 -9.97
C SER A 21 18.64 -30.66 -9.35
N VAL A 22 19.92 -30.50 -8.99
CA VAL A 22 20.47 -29.22 -8.50
C VAL A 22 20.55 -28.19 -9.64
N VAL A 23 20.94 -28.60 -10.85
CA VAL A 23 20.94 -27.71 -12.02
C VAL A 23 19.52 -27.33 -12.45
N ALA A 24 18.56 -28.27 -12.40
CA ALA A 24 17.16 -27.98 -12.69
C ALA A 24 16.50 -27.07 -11.64
N ALA A 25 16.87 -27.20 -10.36
CA ALA A 25 16.43 -26.29 -9.30
C ALA A 25 17.07 -24.90 -9.41
N ALA A 26 18.35 -24.82 -9.81
CA ALA A 26 19.05 -23.56 -10.05
C ALA A 26 18.61 -22.84 -11.33
N ALA A 27 18.01 -23.57 -12.30
CA ALA A 27 17.46 -23.00 -13.53
C ALA A 27 16.04 -22.43 -13.36
N ARG A 28 15.39 -22.63 -12.21
CA ARG A 28 14.15 -21.93 -11.87
C ARG A 28 14.52 -20.57 -11.32
N GLY A 29 14.14 -19.50 -12.05
CA GLY A 29 14.28 -18.13 -11.57
C GLY A 29 13.66 -17.97 -10.18
N SER A 30 14.18 -17.03 -9.38
CA SER A 30 13.58 -16.75 -8.08
C SER A 30 12.10 -16.38 -8.26
N PRO A 31 11.18 -16.95 -7.45
CA PRO A 31 9.76 -16.68 -7.60
C PRO A 31 9.48 -15.19 -7.34
N VAL A 32 8.64 -14.58 -8.17
CA VAL A 32 8.25 -13.17 -8.01
C VAL A 32 7.28 -13.05 -6.84
N ARG A 33 7.60 -12.21 -5.85
CA ARG A 33 6.87 -12.08 -4.58
C ARG A 33 6.91 -10.66 -4.02
N ALA A 34 6.03 -10.32 -3.09
CA ALA A 34 6.28 -9.18 -2.21
C ALA A 34 7.49 -9.51 -1.32
N LEU A 35 8.48 -8.61 -1.26
CA LEU A 35 9.71 -8.83 -0.51
C LEU A 35 9.85 -7.83 0.65
N ASP A 36 10.41 -8.29 1.76
CA ASP A 36 10.88 -7.39 2.83
C ASP A 36 12.13 -6.58 2.39
N GLY A 37 12.63 -5.72 3.28
CA GLY A 37 13.83 -4.93 2.99
C GLY A 37 15.10 -5.76 2.71
N PHE A 38 15.19 -7.00 3.22
CA PHE A 38 16.33 -7.88 2.94
C PHE A 38 16.09 -8.82 1.75
N GLY A 39 15.03 -8.61 0.97
CA GLY A 39 14.71 -9.43 -0.21
C GLY A 39 14.08 -10.78 0.12
N ARG A 40 13.58 -10.99 1.34
CA ARG A 40 12.91 -12.24 1.74
C ARG A 40 11.42 -12.16 1.41
N PRO A 41 10.82 -13.22 0.82
CA PRO A 41 9.40 -13.26 0.52
C PRO A 41 8.52 -13.11 1.77
N VAL A 42 7.42 -12.36 1.63
CA VAL A 42 6.37 -12.18 2.63
C VAL A 42 4.99 -12.28 1.98
N ALA A 43 3.96 -12.69 2.72
CA ALA A 43 2.60 -12.73 2.20
C ALA A 43 2.07 -11.33 1.90
N TRP A 44 2.39 -10.37 2.77
CA TRP A 44 2.18 -8.96 2.57
C TRP A 44 3.20 -8.15 3.35
N TRP A 45 3.40 -6.91 2.92
CA TRP A 45 4.03 -5.86 3.73
C TRP A 45 3.25 -4.54 3.55
N ALA A 46 3.25 -3.73 4.60
CA ALA A 46 2.63 -2.41 4.62
C ALA A 46 3.66 -1.35 5.06
N VAL A 47 3.62 -0.21 4.39
CA VAL A 47 4.47 0.94 4.67
C VAL A 47 3.61 2.18 4.88
N LEU A 48 3.88 2.90 5.96
CA LEU A 48 3.40 4.27 6.17
C LEU A 48 4.58 5.23 6.05
N LYS A 49 4.69 5.90 4.90
CA LYS A 49 5.70 6.91 4.64
C LYS A 49 5.37 8.18 5.41
N LEU A 50 6.34 8.71 6.14
CA LEU A 50 6.20 9.95 6.89
C LEU A 50 6.23 11.16 5.94
N PRO A 51 5.59 12.29 6.30
CA PRO A 51 5.70 13.54 5.54
C PRO A 51 7.12 14.12 5.66
N SER A 52 7.47 15.06 4.79
CA SER A 52 8.78 15.75 4.85
C SER A 52 8.88 16.79 5.97
N HIS A 53 7.75 17.20 6.54
CA HIS A 53 7.64 18.15 7.65
C HIS A 53 6.64 17.68 8.69
N VAL A 54 6.90 18.02 9.95
CA VAL A 54 6.04 17.73 11.11
C VAL A 54 5.86 18.99 11.97
N GLN A 55 4.85 18.98 12.83
CA GLN A 55 4.68 20.02 13.83
C GLN A 55 5.87 20.03 14.80
N SER A 56 6.40 21.22 15.11
CA SER A 56 7.44 21.34 16.14
C SER A 56 6.91 20.88 17.50
N ARG A 57 7.81 20.38 18.35
CA ARG A 57 7.52 19.98 19.73
C ARG A 57 6.98 21.13 20.59
N ASP A 58 7.22 22.36 20.18
CA ASP A 58 6.76 23.58 20.85
C ASP A 58 5.25 23.82 20.67
N GLY A 59 4.57 22.97 19.89
CA GLY A 59 3.12 22.91 19.80
C GLY A 59 2.51 23.76 18.66
N PRO A 60 1.17 23.80 18.58
CA PRO A 60 0.44 24.52 17.54
C PRO A 60 0.78 26.02 17.54
N GLY A 61 0.98 26.62 16.36
CA GLY A 61 1.34 28.03 16.20
C GLY A 61 2.85 28.30 16.04
N THR A 62 3.68 27.25 16.11
CA THR A 62 5.09 27.30 15.71
C THR A 62 5.27 26.80 14.27
N PRO A 63 6.29 27.28 13.53
CA PRO A 63 6.57 26.80 12.18
C PRO A 63 6.74 25.29 12.14
N VAL A 64 6.23 24.65 11.08
CA VAL A 64 6.53 23.25 10.79
C VAL A 64 8.04 23.08 10.58
N VAL A 65 8.59 21.98 11.06
CA VAL A 65 10.02 21.67 10.96
C VAL A 65 10.20 20.45 10.05
N PRO A 66 11.36 20.30 9.39
CA PRO A 66 11.67 19.09 8.65
C PRO A 66 11.52 17.86 9.56
N THR A 67 10.93 16.80 9.04
CA THR A 67 10.83 15.52 9.75
C THR A 67 12.23 15.06 10.13
N PRO A 68 12.47 14.63 11.39
CA PRO A 68 13.78 14.21 11.87
C PRO A 68 14.14 12.84 11.30
N CYS A 69 14.40 12.82 10.01
CA CYS A 69 14.74 11.66 9.21
C CYS A 69 16.23 11.69 8.88
N ASP A 70 16.91 10.58 9.11
CA ASP A 70 18.37 10.44 8.92
C ASP A 70 18.75 9.89 7.54
N CYS A 71 17.83 9.98 6.59
CA CYS A 71 18.05 9.52 5.22
C CYS A 71 18.97 10.46 4.44
N PRO A 72 19.81 9.94 3.54
CA PRO A 72 20.50 10.77 2.57
C PRO A 72 19.50 11.37 1.56
N PRO A 73 19.85 12.47 0.87
CA PRO A 73 19.12 12.91 -0.30
C PRO A 73 18.96 11.78 -1.33
N PRO A 74 17.83 11.71 -2.06
CA PRO A 74 17.67 10.74 -3.13
C PRO A 74 18.80 10.85 -4.15
N ASP A 75 19.40 9.71 -4.48
CA ASP A 75 20.43 9.65 -5.51
C ASP A 75 19.76 9.44 -6.87
N CYS A 76 19.58 10.57 -7.56
CA CYS A 76 18.92 10.66 -8.85
C CYS A 76 19.91 10.69 -10.02
N SER A 77 21.14 10.21 -9.83
CA SER A 77 22.19 10.24 -10.86
C SER A 77 21.80 9.52 -12.16
N ASN A 78 20.81 8.65 -12.06
CA ASN A 78 20.36 7.75 -13.10
C ASN A 78 19.18 8.34 -13.91
N VAL A 79 18.73 9.56 -13.60
CA VAL A 79 17.60 10.21 -14.28
C VAL A 79 17.83 11.71 -14.53
N PRO A 80 17.03 12.37 -15.40
CA PRO A 80 17.23 13.78 -15.75
C PRO A 80 17.19 14.76 -14.54
N THR A 81 16.58 14.37 -13.43
CA THR A 81 16.46 15.17 -12.21
C THR A 81 17.72 15.19 -11.33
N ALA A 82 18.82 14.53 -11.73
CA ALA A 82 20.08 14.48 -10.98
C ALA A 82 20.59 15.84 -10.45
N GLY A 83 20.31 16.93 -11.19
CA GLY A 83 20.72 18.30 -10.84
C GLY A 83 19.63 19.16 -10.20
N ALA A 84 18.48 18.60 -9.80
CA ALA A 84 17.34 19.40 -9.37
C ALA A 84 17.65 20.17 -8.05
N PRO A 85 17.35 21.48 -7.97
CA PRO A 85 17.83 22.37 -6.90
C PRO A 85 17.26 22.09 -5.50
N ALA A 86 16.34 21.13 -5.35
CA ALA A 86 15.66 20.81 -4.09
C ALA A 86 15.81 19.35 -3.63
N LEU A 87 16.71 18.55 -4.23
CA LEU A 87 16.89 17.14 -3.86
C LEU A 87 17.29 16.96 -2.39
N ALA A 88 18.11 17.86 -1.83
CA ALA A 88 18.53 17.77 -0.43
C ALA A 88 17.34 17.79 0.55
N ALA A 89 16.30 18.59 0.26
CA ALA A 89 15.11 18.68 1.10
C ALA A 89 14.20 17.44 1.01
N ARG A 90 14.37 16.59 -0.02
CA ARG A 90 13.59 15.37 -0.23
C ARG A 90 13.99 14.25 0.73
N ALA A 91 15.21 14.31 1.29
CA ALA A 91 15.72 13.38 2.30
C ALA A 91 14.74 13.19 3.47
N THR A 92 14.07 14.25 3.91
CA THR A 92 13.24 14.22 5.12
C THR A 92 11.92 13.47 4.94
N GLY A 93 11.51 13.21 3.69
CA GLY A 93 10.27 12.54 3.34
C GLY A 93 10.39 11.03 3.08
N LEU A 94 11.56 10.44 3.35
CA LEU A 94 11.87 9.03 3.03
C LEU A 94 11.75 8.06 4.21
N CYS A 95 11.56 8.56 5.43
CA CYS A 95 11.36 7.73 6.61
C CYS A 95 9.97 7.12 6.63
N TYR A 96 9.84 5.95 7.25
CA TYR A 96 8.59 5.20 7.24
C TYR A 96 8.44 4.26 8.44
N LEU A 97 7.19 3.88 8.69
CA LEU A 97 6.83 2.72 9.50
C LEU A 97 6.59 1.52 8.59
N TYR A 98 6.94 0.33 9.08
CA TYR A 98 6.86 -0.92 8.35
C TYR A 98 6.19 -2.01 9.19
N ALA A 99 5.36 -2.82 8.55
CA ALA A 99 4.85 -4.08 9.08
C ALA A 99 4.83 -5.13 7.96
N ASP A 100 4.91 -6.41 8.31
CA ASP A 100 4.76 -7.50 7.34
C ASP A 100 4.04 -8.72 7.94
N SER A 101 3.77 -9.71 7.10
CA SER A 101 3.12 -10.96 7.49
C SER A 101 3.83 -11.79 8.58
N ARG A 102 5.11 -11.54 8.87
CA ARG A 102 5.90 -12.21 9.91
C ARG A 102 6.01 -11.36 11.18
N ASP A 103 6.02 -10.05 11.03
CA ASP A 103 5.95 -9.06 12.12
C ASP A 103 4.88 -8.01 11.81
N PRO A 104 3.61 -8.26 12.20
CA PRO A 104 2.47 -7.44 11.80
C PRO A 104 2.34 -6.14 12.60
N GLN A 105 3.36 -5.76 13.39
CA GLN A 105 3.38 -4.50 14.11
C GLN A 105 4.11 -3.42 13.32
N LEU A 106 3.47 -2.25 13.18
CA LEU A 106 4.12 -1.09 12.60
C LEU A 106 5.27 -0.64 13.50
N ARG A 107 6.48 -0.73 12.96
CA ARG A 107 7.73 -0.33 13.62
C ARG A 107 8.51 0.62 12.73
N HIS A 108 9.33 1.46 13.34
CA HIS A 108 10.19 2.35 12.57
C HIS A 108 11.19 1.53 11.74
N PHE A 109 11.41 1.91 10.48
CA PHE A 109 12.23 1.12 9.56
C PHE A 109 13.66 0.85 10.04
N ARG A 110 14.24 1.76 10.82
CA ARG A 110 15.57 1.56 11.44
C ARG A 110 15.56 0.44 12.48
N ASP A 111 14.47 0.27 13.22
CA ASP A 111 14.33 -0.82 14.19
C ASP A 111 14.19 -2.17 13.48
N ALA A 112 13.71 -2.16 12.24
CA ALA A 112 13.70 -3.32 11.35
C ALA A 112 15.05 -3.59 10.64
N GLY A 113 16.01 -2.67 10.77
CA GLY A 113 17.32 -2.75 10.11
C GLY A 113 17.27 -2.40 8.61
N PHE A 114 16.24 -1.69 8.15
CA PHE A 114 16.07 -1.36 6.73
C PHE A 114 16.67 -0.01 6.34
N ASP A 115 16.85 0.14 5.03
CA ASP A 115 17.25 1.38 4.37
C ASP A 115 16.07 2.32 4.14
N CYS A 116 16.40 3.54 3.73
CA CYS A 116 15.45 4.58 3.35
C CYS A 116 14.57 4.15 2.17
N LEU A 117 13.30 4.54 2.20
CA LEU A 117 12.29 4.01 1.28
C LEU A 117 12.61 4.31 -0.19
N GLY A 118 12.55 3.28 -1.04
CA GLY A 118 12.62 3.42 -2.49
C GLY A 118 13.97 3.91 -3.03
N GLN A 119 15.07 3.69 -2.28
CA GLN A 119 16.40 4.17 -2.64
C GLN A 119 17.28 3.12 -3.34
N GLY A 120 16.75 1.93 -3.59
CA GLY A 120 17.42 0.84 -4.31
C GLY A 120 18.23 -0.12 -3.44
N GLY A 121 18.25 0.12 -2.12
CA GLY A 121 18.95 -0.69 -1.12
C GLY A 121 18.04 -1.69 -0.42
N ASP A 122 18.33 -1.91 0.86
CA ASP A 122 17.61 -2.85 1.73
C ASP A 122 16.27 -2.29 2.24
N ASP A 123 15.37 -1.96 1.32
CA ASP A 123 14.02 -1.48 1.62
C ASP A 123 12.94 -2.27 0.84
N PRO A 124 11.75 -2.51 1.43
CA PRO A 124 10.76 -3.44 0.87
C PRO A 124 10.22 -2.99 -0.50
N LEU A 125 10.13 -1.68 -0.73
CA LEU A 125 9.63 -1.11 -1.97
C LEU A 125 10.62 -1.38 -3.11
N SER A 126 11.90 -1.06 -2.89
CA SER A 126 12.96 -1.31 -3.87
C SER A 126 13.12 -2.79 -4.17
N ARG A 127 13.21 -3.64 -3.13
CA ARG A 127 13.33 -5.09 -3.29
C ARG A 127 12.17 -5.67 -4.10
N THR A 128 10.94 -5.23 -3.82
CA THR A 128 9.76 -5.69 -4.53
C THR A 128 9.78 -5.26 -6.00
N LEU A 129 10.01 -3.97 -6.28
CA LEU A 129 9.96 -3.42 -7.65
C LEU A 129 11.12 -3.88 -8.54
N GLN A 130 12.32 -4.07 -7.98
CA GLN A 130 13.50 -4.52 -8.73
C GLN A 130 13.32 -5.90 -9.38
N GLN A 131 12.38 -6.72 -8.93
CA GLN A 131 12.08 -8.02 -9.57
C GLN A 131 11.64 -7.87 -11.03
N LYS A 132 11.06 -6.72 -11.44
CA LYS A 132 10.74 -6.44 -12.85
C LYS A 132 12.00 -6.40 -13.73
N GLU A 133 13.09 -5.90 -13.17
CA GLU A 133 14.40 -5.80 -13.83
C GLU A 133 15.23 -7.08 -13.66
N ALA A 134 14.97 -7.85 -12.60
CA ALA A 134 15.64 -9.11 -12.30
C ALA A 134 15.06 -10.34 -13.05
N GLY A 135 14.18 -10.13 -14.02
CA GLY A 135 13.71 -11.19 -14.92
C GLY A 135 12.27 -11.67 -14.70
N ALA A 136 11.40 -10.90 -14.05
CA ALA A 136 9.96 -11.18 -14.12
C ALA A 136 9.47 -11.00 -15.58
N PRO A 137 8.91 -12.04 -16.23
CA PRO A 137 8.51 -11.97 -17.64
C PRO A 137 7.31 -11.05 -17.84
N TYR A 138 6.34 -11.10 -16.92
CA TYR A 138 5.14 -10.28 -16.99
C TYR A 138 5.14 -9.23 -15.89
N TRP A 139 5.01 -7.97 -16.28
CA TRP A 139 4.79 -6.86 -15.35
C TRP A 139 4.04 -5.70 -16.01
N ALA A 140 3.37 -4.90 -15.19
CA ALA A 140 2.76 -3.64 -15.62
C ALA A 140 2.75 -2.61 -14.48
N LEU A 141 2.80 -1.33 -14.85
CA LEU A 141 2.68 -0.18 -13.96
C LEU A 141 1.36 0.53 -14.24
N PHE A 142 0.67 0.98 -13.20
CA PHE A 142 -0.53 1.80 -13.34
C PHE A 142 -0.39 3.05 -12.48
N ASN A 143 -0.83 4.18 -13.00
CA ASN A 143 -0.78 5.46 -12.31
C ASN A 143 -1.68 6.46 -13.03
N ASP A 144 -2.63 7.07 -12.32
CA ASP A 144 -3.46 8.14 -12.86
C ASP A 144 -2.74 9.48 -13.00
N GLN A 145 -1.50 9.60 -12.53
CA GLN A 145 -0.74 10.84 -12.54
C GLN A 145 0.74 10.59 -12.88
N LEU A 146 1.11 10.84 -14.14
CA LEU A 146 2.46 10.71 -14.71
C LEU A 146 2.98 12.03 -15.32
N ASN A 147 2.36 13.16 -15.01
CA ASN A 147 2.77 14.48 -15.50
C ASN A 147 4.02 15.04 -14.81
N GLY A 148 4.43 14.47 -13.69
CA GLY A 148 5.61 14.85 -12.91
C GLY A 148 6.69 13.77 -12.85
N ILE A 149 6.70 12.79 -13.77
CA ILE A 149 7.77 11.78 -13.86
C ILE A 149 9.13 12.43 -14.18
N ALA A 150 10.23 11.72 -13.93
CA ALA A 150 11.58 12.24 -14.14
C ALA A 150 11.83 12.67 -15.60
N ALA A 151 11.27 11.97 -16.59
CA ALA A 151 11.35 12.33 -18.01
C ALA A 151 10.71 13.69 -18.35
N ALA A 152 9.83 14.23 -17.50
CA ALA A 152 9.21 15.54 -17.69
C ALA A 152 10.05 16.71 -17.15
N TYR A 153 11.24 16.44 -16.61
CA TYR A 153 12.11 17.47 -16.05
C TYR A 153 12.94 18.18 -17.14
N HIS A 154 12.69 19.49 -17.33
CA HIS A 154 13.41 20.34 -18.27
C HIS A 154 13.98 21.58 -17.53
N PRO A 155 15.26 21.56 -17.10
CA PRO A 155 15.82 22.60 -16.21
C PRO A 155 15.98 23.99 -16.87
N ASN A 156 16.00 24.07 -18.19
CA ASN A 156 16.29 25.29 -18.96
C ASN A 156 15.09 25.81 -19.76
N GLU A 157 13.92 25.18 -19.66
CA GLU A 157 12.72 25.56 -20.39
C GLU A 157 11.68 26.13 -19.41
N THR A 158 11.27 27.38 -19.61
CA THR A 158 10.11 28.00 -18.93
C THR A 158 8.78 27.57 -19.60
N VAL A 159 8.79 26.47 -20.34
CA VAL A 159 7.71 26.13 -21.25
C VAL A 159 6.66 25.37 -20.45
N GLU A 160 5.49 25.99 -20.30
CA GLU A 160 4.22 25.28 -20.24
C GLU A 160 4.22 24.32 -21.43
N LEU A 161 4.70 23.10 -21.25
CA LEU A 161 4.68 22.10 -22.30
C LEU A 161 3.21 21.88 -22.63
N GLU A 162 2.79 22.34 -23.81
CA GLU A 162 1.61 21.91 -24.56
C GLU A 162 1.71 20.40 -24.92
N GLY A 163 2.27 19.58 -24.02
CA GLY A 163 2.25 18.14 -24.09
C GLY A 163 0.91 17.61 -23.61
N PRO A 164 0.51 16.40 -24.05
CA PRO A 164 -0.68 15.76 -23.51
C PRO A 164 -0.58 15.72 -21.99
N GLN A 165 -1.61 16.22 -21.30
CA GLN A 165 -1.68 16.10 -19.84
C GLN A 165 -1.57 14.61 -19.50
N ARG A 166 -0.43 14.20 -18.94
CA ARG A 166 -0.20 12.82 -18.45
C ARG A 166 -0.92 12.60 -17.13
N VAL A 167 -2.17 13.02 -17.07
CA VAL A 167 -3.10 12.86 -15.96
C VAL A 167 -4.28 12.11 -16.53
N CYS A 168 -4.65 11.03 -15.88
CA CYS A 168 -5.79 10.25 -16.27
C CYS A 168 -7.07 11.00 -15.95
N GLY A 169 -7.94 11.07 -16.95
CA GLY A 169 -9.26 11.67 -16.84
C GLY A 169 -10.03 11.41 -18.12
N GLY A 170 -11.27 10.96 -18.00
CA GLY A 170 -12.08 10.60 -19.16
C GLY A 170 -13.50 10.14 -18.82
N GLY A 171 -14.02 10.46 -17.62
CA GLY A 171 -15.33 10.01 -17.18
C GLY A 171 -15.38 8.50 -16.89
N ASP A 172 -16.44 7.84 -17.36
CA ASP A 172 -16.73 6.43 -17.02
C ASP A 172 -15.76 5.42 -17.66
N GLN A 173 -14.99 5.83 -18.68
CA GLN A 173 -14.04 4.95 -19.35
C GLN A 173 -12.70 4.85 -18.61
N PHE A 174 -12.23 5.94 -18.00
CA PHE A 174 -10.96 6.02 -17.27
C PHE A 174 -11.00 7.15 -16.24
N SER A 175 -11.11 6.79 -14.96
CA SER A 175 -11.14 7.75 -13.84
C SER A 175 -10.65 7.16 -12.52
N ALA A 176 -10.02 5.98 -12.54
CA ALA A 176 -9.49 5.39 -11.32
C ALA A 176 -8.34 6.23 -10.76
N HIS A 177 -8.47 6.67 -9.52
CA HIS A 177 -7.38 7.32 -8.78
C HIS A 177 -6.51 6.28 -8.07
N ALA A 178 -5.72 5.54 -8.84
CA ALA A 178 -4.94 4.41 -8.33
C ALA A 178 -3.56 4.33 -8.98
N LYS A 179 -2.58 3.88 -8.18
CA LYS A 179 -1.17 3.83 -8.56
C LYS A 179 -0.52 2.57 -8.01
N GLY A 180 0.42 1.99 -8.74
CA GLY A 180 1.05 0.75 -8.32
C GLY A 180 1.73 -0.03 -9.42
N ALA A 181 1.98 -1.30 -9.12
CA ALA A 181 2.64 -2.25 -10.01
C ALA A 181 2.14 -3.66 -9.79
N VAL A 182 2.23 -4.47 -10.83
CA VAL A 182 2.07 -5.92 -10.77
C VAL A 182 3.25 -6.57 -11.47
N ALA A 183 3.72 -7.70 -10.95
CA ALA A 183 4.64 -8.57 -11.66
C ALA A 183 4.41 -10.04 -11.27
N PHE A 184 4.55 -10.96 -12.22
CA PHE A 184 4.32 -12.38 -12.01
C PHE A 184 5.10 -13.26 -12.99
N GLN A 185 5.24 -14.54 -12.61
CA GLN A 185 5.95 -15.53 -13.40
C GLN A 185 5.04 -16.19 -14.44
N ALA A 186 5.62 -16.62 -15.56
CA ALA A 186 4.92 -17.35 -16.61
C ALA A 186 4.63 -18.82 -16.27
N ASP A 187 5.31 -19.36 -15.25
CA ASP A 187 5.22 -20.77 -14.85
C ASP A 187 4.05 -21.07 -13.88
N GLY A 188 3.20 -20.07 -13.60
CA GLY A 188 2.07 -20.19 -12.67
C GLY A 188 2.47 -20.16 -11.19
N SER A 189 3.73 -19.85 -10.85
CA SER A 189 4.14 -19.69 -9.45
C SER A 189 3.56 -18.43 -8.79
N GLY A 190 2.90 -17.56 -9.55
CA GLY A 190 2.27 -16.33 -9.08
C GLY A 190 3.21 -15.13 -9.11
N GLY A 191 2.97 -14.18 -8.22
CA GLY A 191 3.61 -12.87 -8.30
C GLY A 191 3.31 -11.96 -7.11
N PHE A 192 3.43 -10.66 -7.35
CA PHE A 192 2.98 -9.62 -6.41
C PHE A 192 2.03 -8.62 -7.07
N PHE A 193 1.17 -8.04 -6.23
CA PHE A 193 0.45 -6.81 -6.53
C PHE A 193 0.84 -5.74 -5.50
N LEU A 194 1.25 -4.56 -5.97
CA LEU A 194 1.65 -3.41 -5.17
C LEU A 194 0.69 -2.26 -5.44
N GLN A 195 0.11 -1.70 -4.39
CA GLN A 195 -0.65 -0.45 -4.44
C GLN A 195 0.09 0.64 -3.67
N THR A 196 0.14 1.83 -4.24
CA THR A 196 0.68 3.04 -3.58
C THR A 196 -0.24 4.22 -3.82
N SER A 197 -0.22 5.18 -2.89
CA SER A 197 -0.85 6.48 -3.06
C SER A 197 0.10 7.55 -3.64
N THR A 198 1.34 7.18 -3.96
CA THR A 198 2.40 8.13 -4.35
C THR A 198 2.29 8.55 -5.82
N PRO A 199 2.05 9.83 -6.14
CA PRO A 199 1.98 10.31 -7.52
C PRO A 199 3.31 10.15 -8.26
N ASN A 200 3.22 9.96 -9.58
CA ASN A 200 4.36 9.77 -10.46
C ASN A 200 5.27 8.59 -10.09
N PHE A 201 4.80 7.65 -9.25
CA PHE A 201 5.56 6.50 -8.79
C PHE A 201 4.68 5.22 -8.79
N PRO A 202 5.19 4.05 -9.21
CA PRO A 202 6.51 3.82 -9.81
C PRO A 202 6.69 4.62 -11.10
N ASP A 203 7.89 5.19 -11.28
CA ASP A 203 8.20 6.08 -12.39
C ASP A 203 8.73 5.24 -13.58
N PRO A 204 8.06 5.28 -14.75
CA PRO A 204 8.42 4.47 -15.91
C PRO A 204 9.60 5.03 -16.71
N THR A 205 10.19 6.16 -16.32
CA THR A 205 11.31 6.78 -17.06
C THR A 205 12.42 5.77 -17.30
N ARG A 206 12.69 5.47 -18.58
CA ARG A 206 13.62 4.41 -19.00
C ARG A 206 15.04 4.74 -18.57
N ASN A 207 15.65 3.83 -17.82
CA ASN A 207 17.04 3.92 -17.40
C ASN A 207 17.65 2.52 -17.11
N ASP A 208 18.94 2.44 -16.78
CA ASP A 208 19.69 1.22 -16.41
C ASP A 208 19.20 0.52 -15.13
N SER A 209 18.35 1.20 -14.35
CA SER A 209 17.82 0.78 -13.06
C SER A 209 16.51 1.48 -12.78
N PHE A 210 15.68 0.91 -11.90
CA PHE A 210 14.42 1.55 -11.50
C PHE A 210 14.68 2.97 -10.97
N VAL A 211 13.75 3.87 -11.28
CA VAL A 211 13.83 5.26 -10.83
C VAL A 211 13.51 5.32 -9.34
N ARG A 212 14.40 5.92 -8.56
CA ARG A 212 14.27 6.00 -7.11
C ARG A 212 13.14 6.93 -6.69
N LEU A 213 12.54 6.64 -5.54
CA LEU A 213 11.50 7.47 -4.95
C LEU A 213 12.09 8.84 -4.59
N GLY A 214 11.40 9.91 -4.97
CA GLY A 214 11.88 11.28 -4.78
C GLY A 214 12.79 11.78 -5.89
N CYS A 215 12.94 11.02 -6.99
CA CYS A 215 13.64 11.47 -8.20
C CYS A 215 12.71 11.94 -9.32
N GLN A 216 11.40 12.02 -9.04
CA GLN A 216 10.40 12.56 -9.96
C GLN A 216 10.58 14.08 -10.12
N ALA A 217 10.06 14.69 -11.20
CA ALA A 217 10.07 16.15 -11.32
C ALA A 217 9.27 16.79 -10.16
N ASP A 218 8.14 16.18 -9.82
CA ASP A 218 7.34 16.52 -8.64
C ASP A 218 7.99 16.04 -7.32
N ASN A 219 7.69 16.73 -6.22
CA ASN A 219 8.14 16.36 -4.87
C ASN A 219 7.17 15.37 -4.21
N ASN A 220 7.10 14.16 -4.75
CA ASN A 220 6.20 13.11 -4.27
C ASN A 220 6.57 12.49 -2.90
N VAL A 221 7.66 12.94 -2.28
CA VAL A 221 8.03 12.58 -0.91
C VAL A 221 7.59 13.61 0.14
N GLN A 222 6.96 14.71 -0.29
CA GLN A 222 6.53 15.77 0.62
C GLN A 222 5.44 15.33 1.60
N PHE A 223 4.44 14.59 1.13
CA PHE A 223 3.28 14.21 1.91
C PHE A 223 3.44 12.83 2.55
N ALA A 224 2.71 12.56 3.62
CA ALA A 224 2.56 11.20 4.12
C ALA A 224 1.83 10.35 3.07
N GLN A 225 2.23 9.08 2.91
CA GLN A 225 1.68 8.17 1.91
C GLN A 225 1.62 6.76 2.48
N HIS A 226 0.83 5.88 1.87
CA HIS A 226 0.79 4.47 2.21
C HIS A 226 1.15 3.60 1.01
N MET A 227 1.67 2.42 1.30
CA MET A 227 1.99 1.39 0.31
C MET A 227 1.67 0.02 0.90
N LEU A 228 1.12 -0.86 0.07
CA LEU A 228 0.82 -2.24 0.40
C LEU A 228 1.26 -3.12 -0.76
N ALA A 229 2.05 -4.15 -0.49
CA ALA A 229 2.28 -5.22 -1.46
C ALA A 229 1.82 -6.56 -0.90
N MET A 230 1.31 -7.40 -1.80
CA MET A 230 0.78 -8.72 -1.49
C MET A 230 1.36 -9.75 -2.45
N SER A 231 1.80 -10.89 -1.91
CA SER A 231 2.17 -12.08 -2.69
C SER A 231 0.92 -12.90 -2.95
N ALA A 232 0.64 -13.24 -4.20
CA ALA A 232 -0.53 -14.01 -4.59
C ALA A 232 -0.17 -15.12 -5.59
N GLY A 233 -0.95 -16.19 -5.55
CA GLY A 233 -0.87 -17.28 -6.51
C GLY A 233 -1.41 -16.88 -7.88
N ASP A 234 -1.17 -17.73 -8.88
CA ASP A 234 -1.61 -17.45 -10.24
C ASP A 234 -3.14 -17.32 -10.34
N SER A 235 -3.89 -18.21 -9.67
CA SER A 235 -5.36 -18.14 -9.60
C SER A 235 -5.87 -16.84 -8.99
N GLU A 236 -5.26 -16.42 -7.88
CA GLU A 236 -5.62 -15.21 -7.14
C GLU A 236 -5.26 -13.95 -7.93
N LEU A 237 -4.11 -13.95 -8.61
CA LEU A 237 -3.71 -12.86 -9.50
C LEU A 237 -4.59 -12.76 -10.73
N LYS A 238 -5.00 -13.89 -11.32
CA LYS A 238 -5.95 -13.91 -12.43
C LYS A 238 -7.28 -13.31 -12.01
N GLU A 239 -7.84 -13.74 -10.88
CA GLU A 239 -9.09 -13.18 -10.35
C GLU A 239 -8.95 -11.67 -10.10
N LEU A 240 -7.86 -11.25 -9.46
CA LEU A 240 -7.58 -9.83 -9.24
C LEU A 240 -7.56 -9.05 -10.56
N GLY A 241 -6.84 -9.53 -11.58
CA GLY A 241 -6.77 -8.89 -12.90
C GLY A 241 -8.15 -8.78 -13.57
N GLU A 242 -8.94 -9.84 -13.54
CA GLU A 242 -10.31 -9.84 -14.08
C GLU A 242 -11.21 -8.82 -13.39
N LYS A 243 -11.14 -8.74 -12.05
CA LYS A 243 -11.95 -7.78 -11.29
C LYS A 243 -11.45 -6.35 -11.44
N LEU A 244 -10.15 -6.13 -11.59
CA LEU A 244 -9.57 -4.79 -11.78
C LEU A 244 -9.98 -4.10 -13.08
N GLN A 245 -10.42 -4.85 -14.09
CA GLN A 245 -11.03 -4.26 -15.29
C GLN A 245 -12.21 -3.34 -14.95
N LEU A 246 -12.94 -3.65 -13.88
CA LEU A 246 -14.08 -2.85 -13.41
C LEU A 246 -13.66 -1.43 -12.99
N ALA A 247 -12.48 -1.30 -12.37
CA ALA A 247 -11.99 -0.03 -11.86
C ALA A 247 -11.58 0.94 -12.97
N ARG A 248 -11.25 0.45 -14.16
CA ARG A 248 -10.71 1.27 -15.27
C ARG A 248 -9.41 1.99 -14.86
N LEU A 249 -8.45 1.19 -14.36
CA LEU A 249 -7.12 1.66 -14.01
C LEU A 249 -6.40 2.28 -15.20
N CYS A 250 -5.62 3.33 -14.93
CA CYS A 250 -4.90 4.07 -15.96
C CYS A 250 -3.46 3.55 -16.08
N SER A 251 -3.14 2.99 -17.23
CA SER A 251 -1.83 2.46 -17.59
C SER A 251 -1.64 2.59 -19.11
N GLY A 252 -1.01 1.63 -19.79
CA GLY A 252 -0.81 1.64 -21.22
C GLY A 252 -2.12 1.68 -22.02
N ASN A 253 -3.23 1.20 -21.44
CA ASN A 253 -4.58 1.31 -22.00
C ASN A 253 -5.05 2.77 -22.22
N PHE A 254 -4.65 3.68 -21.34
CA PHE A 254 -5.00 5.10 -21.40
C PHE A 254 -3.89 5.94 -22.05
N PHE A 255 -2.64 5.75 -21.63
CA PHE A 255 -1.49 6.49 -22.17
C PHE A 255 -1.04 5.88 -23.50
N ARG A 256 -1.69 6.30 -24.59
CA ARG A 256 -1.50 5.73 -25.94
C ARG A 256 -0.28 6.27 -26.71
N ASP A 257 0.42 7.26 -26.17
CA ASP A 257 1.73 7.68 -26.70
C ASP A 257 2.71 6.50 -26.64
N GLU A 258 3.16 5.99 -27.79
CA GLU A 258 4.02 4.80 -27.90
C GLU A 258 5.22 4.90 -26.96
N ALA A 259 5.82 6.09 -26.84
CA ALA A 259 7.00 6.31 -26.00
C ALA A 259 6.73 6.08 -24.50
N LEU A 260 5.51 6.34 -24.02
CA LEU A 260 5.12 6.11 -22.63
C LEU A 260 4.44 4.75 -22.45
N ARG A 261 3.60 4.33 -23.40
CA ARG A 261 2.88 3.06 -23.38
C ARG A 261 3.83 1.87 -23.20
N ASP A 262 4.90 1.84 -23.98
CA ASP A 262 5.89 0.75 -23.98
C ASP A 262 6.69 0.67 -22.67
N LEU A 263 6.65 1.72 -21.85
CA LEU A 263 7.31 1.76 -20.54
C LEU A 263 6.39 1.32 -19.39
N LEU A 264 5.10 1.13 -19.65
CA LEU A 264 4.09 0.78 -18.65
C LEU A 264 3.81 -0.72 -18.58
N GLY A 265 4.41 -1.54 -19.42
CA GLY A 265 4.27 -2.99 -19.39
C GLY A 265 5.46 -3.72 -19.99
N SER A 266 5.67 -4.98 -19.56
CA SER A 266 6.66 -5.87 -20.17
C SER A 266 6.31 -6.19 -21.62
N PRO A 267 7.32 -6.35 -22.51
CA PRO A 267 7.09 -6.82 -23.88
C PRO A 267 6.30 -8.13 -23.95
N ASP A 268 6.58 -9.08 -23.06
CA ASP A 268 5.90 -10.38 -23.04
C ASP A 268 4.41 -10.22 -22.74
N LEU A 269 4.04 -9.33 -21.81
CA LEU A 269 2.62 -9.06 -21.50
C LEU A 269 1.87 -8.42 -22.68
N PHE A 270 2.52 -7.54 -23.44
CA PHE A 270 1.94 -6.98 -24.67
C PHE A 270 1.76 -8.04 -25.77
N ILE A 271 2.69 -9.00 -25.86
CA ILE A 271 2.70 -10.03 -26.91
C ILE A 271 1.73 -11.16 -26.60
N ASP A 272 1.70 -11.62 -25.35
CA ASP A 272 0.98 -12.81 -24.91
C ASP A 272 -0.42 -12.49 -24.39
N GLY A 273 -0.58 -11.35 -23.70
CA GLY A 273 -1.84 -10.89 -23.12
C GLY A 273 -3.06 -11.00 -24.04
N PRO A 274 -3.03 -10.46 -25.28
CA PRO A 274 -4.16 -10.53 -26.20
C PRO A 274 -4.35 -11.90 -26.88
N LYS A 275 -3.39 -12.83 -26.76
CA LYS A 275 -3.41 -14.13 -27.43
C LYS A 275 -3.82 -15.28 -26.52
N LEU A 276 -3.41 -15.20 -25.26
CA LEU A 276 -3.73 -16.22 -24.27
C LEU A 276 -5.18 -16.00 -23.80
N GLU A 277 -5.95 -17.06 -23.71
CA GLU A 277 -7.29 -17.02 -23.13
C GLU A 277 -7.26 -17.55 -21.70
N ASN A 278 -8.09 -16.98 -20.81
CA ASN A 278 -8.28 -17.46 -19.44
C ASN A 278 -6.97 -17.60 -18.62
N SER A 279 -6.06 -16.64 -18.78
CA SER A 279 -4.75 -16.62 -18.10
C SER A 279 -4.54 -15.33 -17.31
N THR A 280 -3.61 -15.34 -16.34
CA THR A 280 -3.20 -14.14 -15.60
C THR A 280 -2.66 -13.03 -16.51
N ALA A 281 -1.91 -13.41 -17.56
CA ALA A 281 -1.42 -12.48 -18.57
C ALA A 281 -2.57 -11.78 -19.32
N SER A 282 -3.57 -12.54 -19.76
CA SER A 282 -4.77 -11.97 -20.40
C SER A 282 -5.55 -11.06 -19.46
N ALA A 283 -5.78 -11.50 -18.21
CA ALA A 283 -6.51 -10.73 -17.21
C ALA A 283 -5.89 -9.35 -16.96
N PHE A 284 -4.57 -9.29 -16.72
CA PHE A 284 -3.87 -8.01 -16.50
C PHE A 284 -3.65 -7.21 -17.78
N TYR A 285 -3.47 -7.85 -18.94
CA TYR A 285 -3.45 -7.14 -20.22
C TYR A 285 -4.75 -6.36 -20.42
N HIS A 286 -5.91 -7.01 -20.27
CA HIS A 286 -7.19 -6.34 -20.41
C HIS A 286 -7.45 -5.30 -19.32
N ALA A 287 -6.93 -5.48 -18.11
CA ALA A 287 -7.09 -4.49 -17.04
C ALA A 287 -6.22 -3.24 -17.23
N LEU A 288 -5.02 -3.37 -17.80
CA LEU A 288 -3.98 -2.33 -17.76
C LEU A 288 -3.46 -1.87 -19.13
N LEU A 289 -3.43 -2.74 -20.14
CA LEU A 289 -2.73 -2.47 -21.40
C LEU A 289 -3.63 -2.47 -22.64
N ASP A 290 -4.81 -3.05 -22.56
CA ASP A 290 -5.77 -3.10 -23.66
C ASP A 290 -6.40 -1.72 -23.92
N PRO A 291 -6.12 -1.07 -25.07
CA PRO A 291 -6.70 0.23 -25.38
C PRO A 291 -8.20 0.15 -25.71
N ASP A 292 -8.70 -1.02 -26.08
CA ASP A 292 -10.05 -1.22 -26.62
C ASP A 292 -10.97 -1.83 -25.56
N LEU A 293 -11.09 -1.15 -24.42
CA LEU A 293 -11.95 -1.59 -23.33
C LEU A 293 -13.42 -1.61 -23.76
N PRO A 294 -14.18 -2.67 -23.42
CA PRO A 294 -15.61 -2.71 -23.70
C PRO A 294 -16.35 -1.61 -22.95
N GLU A 295 -17.36 -1.02 -23.58
CA GLU A 295 -18.22 -0.03 -22.94
C GLU A 295 -19.02 -0.67 -21.79
N GLN A 296 -18.97 -0.05 -20.60
CA GLN A 296 -19.69 -0.59 -19.44
C GLN A 296 -21.20 -0.45 -19.64
N GLN A 297 -21.92 -1.57 -19.61
CA GLN A 297 -23.38 -1.56 -19.74
C GLN A 297 -24.04 -1.13 -18.43
N PRO A 298 -25.20 -0.43 -18.47
CA PRO A 298 -25.92 -0.03 -17.26
C PRO A 298 -26.25 -1.20 -16.30
N SER A 299 -26.44 -2.40 -16.85
CA SER A 299 -26.72 -3.63 -16.09
C SER A 299 -25.50 -4.28 -15.45
N GLU A 300 -24.28 -3.88 -15.82
CA GLU A 300 -23.06 -4.43 -15.22
C GLU A 300 -22.92 -3.98 -13.76
N PRO A 301 -22.31 -4.80 -12.89
CA PRO A 301 -22.06 -4.42 -11.51
C PRO A 301 -21.19 -3.17 -11.42
N MET A 302 -21.41 -2.35 -10.38
CA MET A 302 -20.61 -1.15 -10.11
C MET A 302 -19.52 -1.38 -9.05
N LYS A 303 -19.55 -2.54 -8.38
CA LYS A 303 -18.52 -3.00 -7.45
C LYS A 303 -18.25 -4.49 -7.64
N ALA A 304 -17.07 -4.93 -7.23
CA ALA A 304 -16.73 -6.33 -7.07
C ALA A 304 -16.08 -6.56 -5.70
N GLU A 305 -16.50 -7.63 -5.04
CA GLU A 305 -16.03 -8.03 -3.71
C GLU A 305 -15.59 -9.49 -3.77
N PHE A 306 -14.39 -9.79 -3.30
CA PHE A 306 -13.82 -11.14 -3.34
C PHE A 306 -12.70 -11.28 -2.33
N ARG A 307 -12.26 -12.53 -2.09
CA ARG A 307 -11.18 -12.87 -1.16
C ARG A 307 -9.96 -13.31 -1.95
N LEU A 308 -8.81 -12.72 -1.65
CA LEU A 308 -7.53 -13.19 -2.14
C LEU A 308 -6.82 -14.00 -1.07
N LYS A 309 -6.43 -15.22 -1.42
CA LYS A 309 -5.51 -16.02 -0.61
C LYS A 309 -4.08 -15.55 -0.86
N LEU A 310 -3.38 -15.21 0.21
CA LEU A 310 -2.00 -14.75 0.10
C LEU A 310 -1.01 -15.90 0.22
N LEU A 311 0.06 -15.83 -0.55
CA LEU A 311 1.13 -16.81 -0.51
C LEU A 311 2.11 -16.49 0.62
N GLY A 312 2.10 -17.32 1.65
CA GLY A 312 3.09 -17.28 2.72
C GLY A 312 4.51 -17.60 2.25
N ALA A 313 5.49 -17.21 3.06
CA ALA A 313 6.81 -17.82 2.98
C ALA A 313 6.66 -19.33 3.29
N SER A 314 7.36 -20.17 2.52
CA SER A 314 7.41 -21.63 2.67
C SER A 314 7.35 -22.10 4.13
N ALA A 315 6.57 -23.15 4.38
CA ALA A 315 6.25 -23.78 5.66
C ALA A 315 7.42 -23.81 6.67
N ASP A 316 7.58 -22.74 7.45
CA ASP A 316 8.22 -22.78 8.75
C ASP A 316 7.11 -22.54 9.77
N THR A 317 6.67 -23.65 10.36
CA THR A 317 5.51 -23.78 11.23
C THR A 317 5.72 -23.06 12.55
N THR A 318 5.46 -21.76 12.56
CA THR A 318 5.02 -21.08 13.78
C THR A 318 3.62 -20.54 13.49
N PRO A 319 2.57 -20.93 14.23
CA PRO A 319 1.22 -20.47 13.96
C PRO A 319 1.19 -18.94 14.04
N ALA A 320 1.02 -18.29 12.88
CA ALA A 320 0.80 -16.85 12.83
C ALA A 320 -0.57 -16.55 13.45
N LYS A 321 -0.59 -15.59 14.37
CA LYS A 321 -1.79 -15.16 15.08
C LYS A 321 -2.72 -14.44 14.10
N LYS A 322 -4.01 -14.80 14.12
CA LYS A 322 -5.02 -14.18 13.26
C LYS A 322 -5.20 -12.70 13.63
N ALA A 323 -5.27 -11.82 12.62
CA ALA A 323 -5.77 -10.47 12.80
C ALA A 323 -7.30 -10.52 12.79
N HIS A 324 -7.93 -10.17 13.91
CA HIS A 324 -9.37 -10.00 13.99
C HIS A 324 -9.75 -8.60 13.51
N VAL A 325 -10.78 -8.52 12.65
CA VAL A 325 -11.56 -7.30 12.46
C VAL A 325 -12.29 -7.03 13.78
N PHE A 326 -12.21 -5.79 14.24
CA PHE A 326 -12.55 -5.31 15.58
C PHE A 326 -13.75 -6.00 16.26
N GLN A 327 -13.51 -6.61 17.42
CA GLN A 327 -14.51 -6.81 18.46
C GLN A 327 -14.25 -5.78 19.58
N PRO A 328 -15.28 -5.17 20.19
CA PRO A 328 -15.09 -4.31 21.36
C PRO A 328 -14.37 -5.09 22.47
N ILE A 329 -13.28 -4.52 22.97
CA ILE A 329 -12.50 -5.09 24.07
C ILE A 329 -13.36 -5.00 25.34
N ALA A 330 -13.68 -6.15 25.95
CA ALA A 330 -14.42 -6.16 27.21
C ALA A 330 -13.60 -5.50 28.34
N GLU A 331 -14.26 -4.97 29.38
CA GLU A 331 -13.60 -4.55 30.62
C GLU A 331 -12.72 -5.71 31.11
N ASN A 332 -11.39 -5.53 31.11
CA ASN A 332 -10.34 -6.50 31.47
C ASN A 332 -9.77 -7.40 30.36
N GLN A 333 -10.18 -7.28 29.10
CA GLN A 333 -9.42 -7.84 27.98
C GLN A 333 -8.31 -6.87 27.55
N GLN A 334 -7.14 -7.38 27.21
CA GLN A 334 -6.09 -6.63 26.52
C GLN A 334 -6.15 -6.94 25.02
N LEU A 335 -5.66 -6.01 24.19
CA LEU A 335 -5.52 -6.21 22.74
C LEU A 335 -4.77 -7.51 22.38
N GLN A 336 -3.89 -7.96 23.28
CA GLN A 336 -3.06 -9.16 23.16
C GLN A 336 -3.86 -10.46 23.32
N ASP A 337 -5.02 -10.41 24.00
CA ASP A 337 -5.86 -11.57 24.28
C ASP A 337 -6.65 -12.01 23.04
N PHE A 338 -6.97 -11.08 22.13
CA PHE A 338 -7.58 -11.37 20.82
C PHE A 338 -6.64 -12.03 19.82
N ALA A 339 -5.35 -12.11 20.12
CA ALA A 339 -4.37 -12.74 19.24
C ALA A 339 -4.24 -14.27 19.49
N ASN A 340 -4.97 -14.84 20.46
CA ASN A 340 -4.66 -16.17 21.02
C ASN A 340 -5.78 -17.24 20.90
N ASP A 341 -6.87 -17.03 20.15
CA ASP A 341 -8.00 -17.97 20.15
C ASP A 341 -7.86 -19.21 19.23
N GLY A 342 -6.65 -19.81 19.19
CA GLY A 342 -6.48 -21.23 18.89
C GLY A 342 -6.91 -21.75 17.50
N ALA A 343 -7.32 -20.90 16.57
CA ALA A 343 -7.63 -21.29 15.21
C ALA A 343 -6.35 -21.25 14.37
N SER A 344 -5.84 -22.43 13.98
CA SER A 344 -4.83 -22.53 12.93
C SER A 344 -5.43 -22.06 11.61
N SER A 345 -4.90 -21.01 11.00
CA SER A 345 -5.00 -20.87 9.55
C SER A 345 -3.65 -20.48 9.00
N ASP A 346 -2.99 -21.45 8.37
CA ASP A 346 -1.85 -21.23 7.46
C ASP A 346 -2.24 -20.38 6.23
N GLU A 347 -3.48 -19.90 6.15
CA GLU A 347 -4.03 -19.06 5.09
C GLU A 347 -4.25 -17.63 5.62
N GLN A 348 -3.49 -16.67 5.08
CA GLN A 348 -3.76 -15.24 5.24
C GLN A 348 -4.60 -14.80 4.05
N ASP A 349 -5.78 -14.22 4.31
CA ASP A 349 -6.68 -13.76 3.26
C ASP A 349 -6.89 -12.25 3.35
N VAL A 350 -7.07 -11.61 2.19
CA VAL A 350 -7.43 -10.19 2.09
C VAL A 350 -8.75 -10.05 1.36
N LEU A 351 -9.66 -9.24 1.92
CA LEU A 351 -10.87 -8.80 1.22
C LEU A 351 -10.52 -7.68 0.26
N VAL A 352 -10.90 -7.83 -0.99
CA VAL A 352 -10.69 -6.83 -2.04
C VAL A 352 -12.03 -6.27 -2.49
N LEU A 353 -12.14 -4.95 -2.41
CA LEU A 353 -13.23 -4.18 -2.98
C LEU A 353 -12.71 -3.42 -4.21
N VAL A 354 -13.31 -3.65 -5.36
CA VAL A 354 -13.05 -2.90 -6.59
C VAL A 354 -14.28 -2.08 -6.91
N LYS A 355 -14.08 -0.78 -7.16
CA LYS A 355 -15.16 0.18 -7.45
C LYS A 355 -15.05 0.67 -8.90
N SER A 356 -16.17 0.69 -9.62
CA SER A 356 -16.27 1.29 -10.96
C SER A 356 -16.36 2.81 -10.92
N PRO A 357 -15.92 3.52 -11.98
CA PRO A 357 -16.24 4.92 -12.24
C PRO A 357 -17.73 5.29 -12.07
N ARG A 358 -18.64 4.36 -12.43
CA ARG A 358 -20.09 4.57 -12.35
C ARG A 358 -20.64 4.57 -10.92
N ALA A 359 -19.89 4.03 -9.96
CA ALA A 359 -20.29 4.05 -8.56
C ALA A 359 -20.11 5.46 -7.98
N ALA A 360 -21.18 6.25 -7.95
CA ALA A 360 -21.16 7.61 -7.38
C ALA A 360 -21.29 7.62 -5.84
N VAL A 361 -20.65 6.67 -5.15
CA VAL A 361 -20.65 6.56 -3.68
C VAL A 361 -19.24 6.71 -3.10
N PRO A 362 -19.07 7.29 -1.91
CA PRO A 362 -17.78 7.28 -1.23
C PRO A 362 -17.26 5.84 -1.08
N PRO A 363 -15.97 5.56 -1.39
CA PRO A 363 -15.42 4.21 -1.28
C PRO A 363 -15.60 3.60 0.12
N TRP A 364 -15.60 4.42 1.15
CA TRP A 364 -15.69 4.01 2.55
C TRP A 364 -17.05 3.44 2.94
N SER A 365 -18.13 3.87 2.27
CA SER A 365 -19.47 3.28 2.45
C SER A 365 -19.48 1.83 1.98
N LEU A 366 -18.88 1.58 0.82
CA LEU A 366 -18.76 0.25 0.24
C LEU A 366 -17.86 -0.65 1.11
N VAL A 367 -16.81 -0.09 1.71
CA VAL A 367 -15.95 -0.81 2.65
C VAL A 367 -16.73 -1.18 3.91
N ALA A 368 -17.50 -0.25 4.49
CA ALA A 368 -18.30 -0.53 5.68
C ALA A 368 -19.32 -1.65 5.44
N GLU A 369 -20.01 -1.59 4.29
CA GLU A 369 -20.94 -2.62 3.83
C GLU A 369 -20.25 -3.99 3.65
N MET A 370 -19.13 -4.04 2.92
CA MET A 370 -18.39 -5.28 2.68
C MET A 370 -17.88 -5.91 3.99
N LEU A 371 -17.51 -5.08 4.98
CA LEU A 371 -16.99 -5.54 6.26
C LEU A 371 -18.08 -5.89 7.28
N ASP A 372 -19.36 -5.59 7.00
CA ASP A 372 -20.45 -5.70 7.98
C ASP A 372 -20.07 -4.96 9.29
N SER A 373 -19.41 -3.80 9.14
CA SER A 373 -18.80 -3.07 10.25
C SER A 373 -18.63 -1.60 9.92
N ASP A 374 -18.85 -0.76 10.94
CA ASP A 374 -18.56 0.66 10.87
C ASP A 374 -17.08 0.92 10.57
N VAL A 375 -16.80 1.95 9.79
CA VAL A 375 -15.43 2.43 9.52
C VAL A 375 -15.21 3.70 10.36
N SER A 376 -14.14 3.74 11.15
CA SER A 376 -13.81 4.91 11.96
C SER A 376 -13.33 6.08 11.09
N VAL A 377 -14.23 6.99 10.70
CA VAL A 377 -13.87 8.22 9.93
C VAL A 377 -14.17 9.53 10.65
N ALA A 378 -14.62 9.51 11.90
CA ALA A 378 -15.06 10.73 12.59
C ALA A 378 -13.95 11.80 12.73
N SER A 379 -12.68 11.41 12.62
CA SER A 379 -11.53 12.33 12.65
C SER A 379 -10.93 12.62 11.28
N TRP A 380 -11.60 12.25 10.18
CA TRP A 380 -11.11 12.48 8.83
C TRP A 380 -11.36 13.90 8.35
N TRP A 381 -10.42 14.40 7.57
CA TRP A 381 -10.46 15.73 7.00
C TRP A 381 -10.79 15.59 5.52
N ASP A 382 -12.06 15.68 5.16
CA ASP A 382 -12.47 15.85 3.77
C ASP A 382 -12.81 17.34 3.55
N GLY A 383 -11.84 18.06 2.98
CA GLY A 383 -11.95 19.49 2.72
C GLY A 383 -12.87 19.85 1.56
N SER A 384 -13.32 18.88 0.76
CA SER A 384 -14.13 19.10 -0.44
C SER A 384 -15.58 18.69 -0.24
N TYR A 385 -15.84 17.68 0.61
CA TYR A 385 -17.19 17.14 0.85
C TYR A 385 -17.66 17.25 2.31
N GLY A 386 -16.81 17.75 3.22
CA GLY A 386 -17.06 17.70 4.65
C GLY A 386 -16.81 16.30 5.21
N ILE A 387 -16.61 16.19 6.53
CA ILE A 387 -16.54 14.89 7.24
C ILE A 387 -17.64 13.99 6.69
N PRO A 388 -17.36 12.76 6.22
CA PRO A 388 -18.39 11.86 5.68
C PRO A 388 -19.46 11.59 6.74
N THR A 389 -20.51 12.40 6.79
CA THR A 389 -21.72 12.15 7.57
C THR A 389 -22.57 11.21 6.75
N ILE A 390 -22.29 9.92 6.83
CA ILE A 390 -23.16 8.89 6.30
C ILE A 390 -24.06 8.46 7.45
N CYS A 391 -25.33 8.78 7.26
CA CYS A 391 -26.43 8.64 8.20
C CYS A 391 -26.61 7.19 8.66
N ALA A 392 -26.02 6.81 9.80
CA ALA A 392 -26.58 5.73 10.60
C ALA A 392 -27.02 6.31 11.94
N GLY A 393 -28.29 6.05 12.30
CA GLY A 393 -28.90 6.51 13.56
C GLY A 393 -29.77 7.78 13.47
N ASP A 394 -29.65 8.58 12.42
CA ASP A 394 -30.41 9.83 12.26
C ASP A 394 -31.55 9.71 11.22
N VAL A 395 -32.77 10.08 11.63
CA VAL A 395 -33.98 10.06 10.77
C VAL A 395 -34.09 11.37 9.99
N PHE A 396 -33.67 11.37 8.72
CA PHE A 396 -33.68 12.57 7.85
C PHE A 396 -34.92 12.69 6.93
N THR A 397 -35.96 11.89 7.15
CA THR A 397 -37.20 11.85 6.33
C THR A 397 -37.91 13.20 6.16
N ASN A 398 -37.59 14.19 7.00
CA ASN A 398 -38.19 15.53 6.99
C ASN A 398 -37.23 16.67 6.57
N SER A 399 -36.00 16.36 6.13
CA SER A 399 -35.06 17.38 5.65
C SER A 399 -35.44 17.86 4.24
N PRO A 400 -35.52 19.18 3.97
CA PRO A 400 -35.83 19.71 2.63
C PRO A 400 -34.69 19.52 1.61
N HIS A 401 -33.51 19.11 2.07
CA HIS A 401 -32.37 18.74 1.25
C HIS A 401 -31.91 17.34 1.65
N GLU A 402 -31.93 16.39 0.71
CA GLU A 402 -31.48 15.02 0.92
C GLU A 402 -29.96 15.03 1.17
N PHE A 403 -29.55 14.76 2.41
CA PHE A 403 -28.13 14.62 2.78
C PHE A 403 -27.64 13.16 2.67
N CYS A 404 -28.56 12.19 2.69
CA CYS A 404 -28.24 10.76 2.63
C CYS A 404 -28.39 10.25 1.18
N LEU A 405 -27.47 9.39 0.73
CA LEU A 405 -27.49 8.79 -0.60
C LEU A 405 -28.65 7.79 -0.71
N ASN A 406 -29.76 8.17 -1.35
CA ASN A 406 -30.96 7.35 -1.51
C ASN A 406 -31.12 6.85 -2.96
N ASP A 407 -30.16 6.07 -3.45
CA ASP A 407 -30.28 5.41 -4.76
C ASP A 407 -29.92 3.92 -4.68
N PRO A 408 -30.91 3.00 -4.79
CA PRO A 408 -30.68 1.56 -4.81
C PRO A 408 -29.79 1.08 -5.96
N ARG A 409 -29.54 1.91 -6.99
CA ARG A 409 -28.61 1.59 -8.10
C ARG A 409 -27.14 1.75 -7.73
N THR A 410 -26.84 2.39 -6.60
CA THR A 410 -25.46 2.67 -6.17
C THR A 410 -24.78 1.53 -5.42
N GLY A 411 -25.53 0.47 -5.10
CA GLY A 411 -25.01 -0.76 -4.50
C GLY A 411 -25.02 -0.80 -2.97
N VAL A 412 -25.60 0.20 -2.30
CA VAL A 412 -25.86 0.20 -0.84
C VAL A 412 -27.36 0.04 -0.60
N GLU A 413 -27.78 -1.02 0.09
CA GLU A 413 -29.18 -1.20 0.51
C GLU A 413 -29.45 -0.39 1.78
N LEU A 414 -30.43 0.52 1.72
CA LEU A 414 -30.84 1.33 2.87
C LEU A 414 -31.92 0.62 3.72
N ASN A 415 -31.96 0.96 5.00
CA ASN A 415 -33.05 0.61 5.91
C ASN A 415 -34.39 1.24 5.47
N ALA A 416 -35.50 0.73 6.00
CA ALA A 416 -36.85 1.22 5.69
C ALA A 416 -37.09 2.71 6.03
N ASP A 417 -36.23 3.31 6.85
CA ASP A 417 -36.27 4.73 7.25
C ASP A 417 -35.32 5.63 6.43
N GLY A 418 -34.63 5.07 5.42
CA GLY A 418 -33.69 5.79 4.56
C GLY A 418 -32.27 5.94 5.12
N SER A 419 -31.95 5.27 6.23
CA SER A 419 -30.59 5.22 6.80
C SER A 419 -29.72 4.12 6.18
N ALA A 420 -28.40 4.25 6.22
CA ALA A 420 -27.48 3.17 5.88
C ALA A 420 -27.42 2.14 7.03
N PRO A 421 -27.19 0.84 6.76
CA PRO A 421 -27.14 -0.20 7.79
C PRO A 421 -25.92 -0.07 8.73
N TYR A 422 -24.83 0.56 8.27
CA TYR A 422 -23.59 0.77 9.04
C TYR A 422 -23.19 2.25 9.04
N ASN A 423 -22.66 2.71 10.18
CA ASN A 423 -22.19 4.07 10.37
C ASN A 423 -20.77 4.25 9.87
N VAL A 424 -20.42 5.49 9.53
CA VAL A 424 -19.04 5.90 9.32
C VAL A 424 -18.57 6.82 10.47
N GLU A 425 -19.48 7.19 11.37
CA GLU A 425 -19.16 7.94 12.59
C GLU A 425 -18.76 7.01 13.74
N ASN A 426 -17.49 7.06 14.15
CA ASN A 426 -17.10 6.68 15.51
C ASN A 426 -16.07 7.69 16.03
N LEU A 427 -16.45 8.45 17.05
CA LEU A 427 -15.62 9.45 17.74
C LEU A 427 -14.40 8.79 18.41
N LEU A 428 -13.20 9.25 18.07
CA LEU A 428 -12.00 9.00 18.86
C LEU A 428 -11.91 10.05 19.98
N GLN A 429 -12.11 9.67 21.24
CA GLN A 429 -11.68 10.48 22.37
C GLN A 429 -10.20 10.20 22.65
N ALA A 430 -9.30 11.04 22.12
CA ALA A 430 -7.89 11.05 22.53
C ALA A 430 -7.71 12.06 23.66
N THR A 431 -7.34 11.59 24.86
CA THR A 431 -6.97 12.48 25.97
C THR A 431 -5.48 12.32 26.25
N TYR A 432 -4.73 13.41 26.15
CA TYR A 432 -3.30 13.44 26.47
C TYR A 432 -3.13 13.92 27.92
N VAL A 433 -2.47 13.12 28.76
CA VAL A 433 -2.00 13.58 30.07
C VAL A 433 -0.47 13.50 30.08
N LEU A 434 0.18 14.65 29.90
CA LEU A 434 1.59 14.81 30.24
C LEU A 434 1.70 14.80 31.76
N HIS A 435 2.14 13.68 32.35
CA HIS A 435 2.51 13.70 33.76
C HIS A 435 3.79 14.51 33.94
N LYS A 436 3.67 15.64 34.67
CA LYS A 436 4.81 16.44 35.12
C LYS A 436 5.74 15.54 35.94
N SER A 437 6.98 15.40 35.49
CA SER A 437 8.07 14.95 36.37
C SER A 437 8.47 16.08 37.30
N THR A 438 8.56 15.78 38.59
CA THR A 438 9.03 16.69 39.63
C THR A 438 10.51 17.01 39.42
N CYS A 439 10.84 18.28 39.26
CA CYS A 439 12.22 18.75 39.21
C CYS A 439 12.75 18.88 40.66
N LEU A 440 13.74 18.09 41.05
CA LEU A 440 14.41 18.28 42.34
C LEU A 440 15.49 19.35 42.19
N CYS A 441 15.16 20.58 42.58
CA CYS A 441 16.15 21.63 42.80
C CYS A 441 16.78 21.45 44.19
N PHE A 442 18.08 21.18 44.26
CA PHE A 442 18.82 21.35 45.51
C PHE A 442 19.13 22.83 45.73
N LEU A 443 18.59 23.40 46.79
CA LEU A 443 19.00 24.70 47.31
C LEU A 443 20.34 24.54 48.06
N SER A 444 21.43 24.97 47.44
CA SER A 444 22.58 25.47 48.20
C SER A 444 22.67 26.97 48.00
N LYS A 445 22.93 27.71 49.08
CA LYS A 445 22.98 29.17 49.05
C LYS A 445 24.09 29.59 48.10
N LEU A 446 23.69 30.38 47.08
CA LEU A 446 24.48 31.05 46.04
C LEU A 446 24.73 30.26 44.73
N LYS A 447 24.00 30.74 43.69
CA LYS A 447 24.08 30.47 42.22
C LYS A 447 23.38 29.22 41.69
N LEU A 448 22.29 29.44 40.94
CA LEU A 448 21.70 28.46 40.03
C LEU A 448 22.59 28.35 38.77
N SER A 449 23.07 27.14 38.51
CA SER A 449 23.61 26.70 37.23
C SER A 449 22.82 25.47 36.82
N CYS A 450 22.06 25.53 35.73
CA CYS A 450 21.47 24.34 35.11
C CYS A 450 22.42 23.88 33.99
N GLY A 451 23.24 22.88 34.27
CA GLY A 451 24.01 22.15 33.28
C GLY A 451 23.26 20.89 32.83
N PHE A 452 23.24 20.66 31.51
CA PHE A 452 23.03 19.40 30.79
C PHE A 452 21.94 18.42 31.28
N CYS A 453 20.85 18.31 30.50
CA CYS A 453 20.03 17.10 30.46
C CYS A 453 20.60 16.14 29.39
N ARG A 454 21.22 15.07 29.86
CA ARG A 454 21.64 13.92 29.05
C ARG A 454 20.41 13.03 28.81
N TRP A 455 20.10 12.70 27.57
CA TRP A 455 19.08 11.69 27.27
C TRP A 455 19.72 10.31 27.34
N SER A 456 19.17 9.44 28.19
CA SER A 456 19.33 7.99 28.08
C SER A 456 17.95 7.36 28.23
N MET A 457 17.54 6.55 27.27
CA MET A 457 16.50 5.55 27.54
C MET A 457 17.17 4.41 28.28
N GLY A 458 16.82 4.23 29.55
CA GLY A 458 17.56 3.32 30.41
C GLY A 458 16.80 2.92 31.64
N ASP A 459 15.62 2.30 31.48
CA ASP A 459 15.01 1.32 32.40
C ASP A 459 13.50 1.12 32.18
N GLY A 460 13.13 0.19 31.29
CA GLY A 460 11.94 -0.66 31.49
C GLY A 460 10.56 -0.01 31.67
N SER A 461 9.71 -0.22 30.66
CA SER A 461 8.24 -0.12 30.68
C SER A 461 7.62 1.28 30.59
N ALA A 462 7.35 1.71 29.36
CA ALA A 462 6.14 2.46 29.05
C ALA A 462 5.28 1.56 28.16
N ASN A 463 4.31 0.87 28.76
CA ASN A 463 3.33 0.10 28.01
C ASN A 463 2.31 1.08 27.44
N LEU A 464 2.26 1.10 26.11
CA LEU A 464 1.33 1.88 25.34
C LEU A 464 0.07 1.04 25.15
N THR A 465 -1.05 1.45 25.75
CA THR A 465 -2.34 0.77 25.58
C THR A 465 -3.34 1.70 24.93
N TRP A 466 -3.91 1.22 23.82
CA TRP A 466 -5.00 1.85 23.08
C TRP A 466 -6.30 1.11 23.41
N GLN A 467 -7.42 1.82 23.47
CA GLN A 467 -8.74 1.23 23.60
C GLN A 467 -9.70 1.89 22.61
N LEU A 468 -10.40 1.08 21.81
CA LEU A 468 -11.57 1.51 21.05
C LEU A 468 -12.81 1.35 21.95
N VAL A 469 -13.59 2.42 22.09
CA VAL A 469 -14.93 2.36 22.69
C VAL A 469 -15.92 2.46 21.53
N GLY A 470 -16.26 1.31 20.93
CA GLY A 470 -17.34 1.23 19.94
C GLY A 470 -18.69 1.29 20.66
N GLY A 471 -19.45 2.35 20.42
CA GLY A 471 -20.80 2.50 20.98
C GLY A 471 -21.80 1.71 20.15
N ARG A 472 -22.53 0.79 20.79
CA ARG A 472 -23.67 0.05 20.21
C ARG A 472 -25.02 0.70 20.58
N VAL A 473 -25.01 1.99 20.90
CA VAL A 473 -26.18 2.71 21.44
C VAL A 473 -26.66 3.75 20.43
N PRO A 474 -27.98 3.84 20.18
CA PRO A 474 -28.60 4.90 19.38
C PRO A 474 -28.65 6.23 20.15
N ASP A 475 -27.51 6.73 20.63
CA ASP A 475 -27.43 8.05 21.24
C ASP A 475 -26.61 9.00 20.37
N GLY A 476 -27.33 9.74 19.53
CA GLY A 476 -26.80 10.94 18.90
C GLY A 476 -26.21 11.85 19.97
N ASN A 477 -24.91 12.14 19.87
CA ASN A 477 -24.28 13.14 20.71
C ASN A 477 -23.32 14.03 19.93
N HIS A 478 -23.80 15.27 19.81
CA HIS A 478 -23.14 16.50 19.45
C HIS A 478 -21.66 16.62 19.87
N GLY A 479 -20.84 17.04 18.91
CA GLY A 479 -19.46 17.46 19.15
C GLY A 479 -18.96 18.47 18.12
N LYS A 480 -19.72 19.55 17.86
CA LYS A 480 -19.19 20.73 17.16
C LYS A 480 -18.21 21.47 18.08
N ARG A 481 -16.94 21.57 17.63
CA ARG A 481 -15.96 22.68 17.76
C ARG A 481 -14.57 22.23 18.20
N GLY A 482 -13.59 22.77 17.48
CA GLY A 482 -12.16 22.82 17.73
C GLY A 482 -11.53 23.57 16.57
#